data_AF-A0A2N9MA58-F1
#
_entry.id   AF-A0A2N9MA58-F1
#
_cell.length_a   1.000
_cell.length_b   1.000
_cell.length_c   1.000
_cell.angle_alpha   90.00
_cell.angle_beta   90.00
_cell.angle_gamma   90.00
#
_symmetry.space_group_name_H-M   'P 1'
#
loop_
_entity.id
_entity.type
_entity.pdbx_description
1 polymer ?
#
loop_
_entity_poly.entity_id
_entity_poly.type
_entity_poly.pdbx_seq_one_letter_code
_entity_poly.pdbx_strand_id
1 'polypeptide(L)' 'MKFPELLFAAIQRSEIPLRFEPGAEEAVAQPVTEMLQAWIAAHLPGSESQSEFDAGYRSLALRLLAEVEGASELPPM' A
#
# COMPACT_ATOMS: atom_id res chain seq x y z
N MET A 1 2.53 -9.80 9.23
CA MET A 1 1.82 -8.55 9.50
C MET A 1 1.41 -7.96 8.16
N LYS A 2 0.16 -7.54 8.05
CA LYS A 2 -0.36 -6.90 6.84
C LYS A 2 -0.12 -5.39 6.88
N PHE A 3 -0.04 -4.76 5.71
CA PHE A 3 0.13 -3.32 5.60
C PHE A 3 -0.97 -2.51 6.32
N PRO A 4 -2.28 -2.85 6.22
CA PRO A 4 -3.32 -2.12 6.96
C PRO A 4 -3.12 -2.15 8.47
N GLU A 5 -2.66 -3.28 9.03
CA GLU A 5 -2.39 -3.41 10.47
C GLU A 5 -1.25 -2.47 10.90
N LEU A 6 -0.19 -2.39 10.09
CA LEU A 6 0.93 -1.48 10.33
C LEU A 6 0.49 -0.01 10.22
N LEU A 7 -0.34 0.32 9.22
CA LEU A 7 -0.87 1.66 9.01
C LEU A 7 -1.76 2.11 10.17
N PHE A 8 -2.69 1.27 10.62
CA PHE A 8 -3.52 1.56 11.79
C PHE A 8 -2.69 1.76 13.05
N ALA A 9 -1.69 0.90 13.29
CA ALA A 9 -0.78 1.06 14.42
C ALA A 9 0.00 2.40 14.35
N ALA A 10 0.38 2.85 13.15
CA ALA A 10 1.01 4.16 12.94
C ALA A 10 0.04 5.32 13.22
N ILE A 11 -1.20 5.23 12.73
CA ILE A 11 -2.25 6.23 12.97
C ILE A 11 -2.54 6.37 14.47
N GLN A 12 -2.67 5.25 15.19
CA GLN A 12 -2.90 5.27 16.64
C GLN A 12 -1.78 5.93 17.44
N ARG A 13 -0.53 5.78 16.99
CA ARG A 13 0.65 6.42 17.60
C ARG A 13 0.81 7.88 17.21
N SER A 14 0.18 8.31 16.13
CA SER A 14 0.27 9.68 15.64
C SER A 14 -0.57 10.63 16.50
N GLU A 15 -0.11 11.87 16.65
CA GLU A 15 -0.84 12.95 17.32
C GLU A 15 -1.92 13.57 16.42
N ILE A 16 -2.63 12.74 15.62
CA ILE A 16 -3.71 13.21 14.75
C ILE A 16 -4.94 13.56 15.64
N PRO A 17 -5.45 14.81 15.60
CA PRO A 17 -6.56 15.25 16.46
C PRO A 17 -7.86 14.47 16.27
N LEU A 18 -8.09 13.94 15.05
CA LEU A 18 -9.34 13.28 14.64
C LEU A 18 -9.46 11.81 15.07
N ARG A 19 -8.43 11.21 15.71
CA ARG A 19 -8.38 9.77 16.04
C ARG A 19 -9.45 9.24 17.01
N PHE A 20 -10.30 10.10 17.55
CA PHE A 20 -11.27 9.75 18.60
C PHE A 20 -12.71 9.58 18.10
N GLU A 21 -12.97 9.87 16.83
CA GLU A 21 -14.29 9.61 16.24
C GLU A 21 -14.37 8.16 15.72
N PRO A 22 -15.51 7.47 15.88
CA PRO A 22 -15.71 6.16 15.28
C PRO A 22 -15.50 6.23 13.75
N GLY A 23 -14.61 5.38 13.21
CA GLY A 23 -14.29 5.37 11.77
C GLY A 23 -13.18 6.34 11.35
N ALA A 24 -12.59 7.10 12.28
CA ALA A 24 -11.52 8.05 11.95
C ALA A 24 -10.24 7.37 11.47
N GLU A 25 -9.92 6.18 12.00
CA GLU A 25 -8.76 5.40 11.57
C GLU A 25 -8.92 4.97 10.11
N GLU A 26 -10.09 4.44 9.74
CA GLU A 26 -10.41 4.06 8.37
C GLU A 26 -10.45 5.27 7.43
N ALA A 27 -11.02 6.39 7.88
CA ALA A 27 -11.08 7.63 7.10
C ALA A 27 -9.71 8.22 6.78
N VAL A 28 -8.70 7.97 7.64
CA VAL A 28 -7.30 8.36 7.38
C VAL A 28 -6.56 7.27 6.61
N ALA A 29 -6.80 5.98 6.91
CA ALA A 29 -6.11 4.88 6.27
C ALA A 29 -6.47 4.71 4.79
N GLN A 30 -7.73 4.92 4.43
CA GLN A 30 -8.22 4.79 3.06
C GLN A 30 -7.49 5.72 2.07
N PRO A 31 -7.46 7.06 2.25
CA PRO A 31 -6.79 7.96 1.30
C PRO A 31 -5.29 7.70 1.20
N VAL A 32 -4.64 7.27 2.29
CA VAL A 32 -3.22 6.88 2.27
C VAL A 32 -3.01 5.62 1.42
N THR A 33 -3.90 4.63 1.58
CA THR A 33 -3.87 3.38 0.81
C THR A 33 -4.09 3.66 -0.68
N GLU A 34 -5.10 4.46 -1.01
CA GLU A 34 -5.41 4.86 -2.39
C GLU A 34 -4.25 5.64 -3.04
N MET A 35 -3.64 6.57 -2.30
CA MET A 35 -2.48 7.32 -2.77
C MET A 35 -1.30 6.39 -3.10
N LEU A 36 -1.01 5.42 -2.23
CA LEU A 36 0.07 4.45 -2.45
C LEU A 36 -0.23 3.52 -3.63
N GLN A 37 -1.47 3.05 -3.76
CA GLN A 37 -1.91 2.26 -4.92
C GLN A 37 -1.70 3.04 -6.23
N ALA A 38 -2.15 4.30 -6.27
CA ALA A 38 -1.99 5.16 -7.45
C ALA A 38 -0.51 5.40 -7.77
N TRP A 39 0.31 5.64 -6.74
CA TRP A 39 1.75 5.82 -6.91
C TRP A 39 2.45 4.57 -7.45
N ILE A 40 2.15 3.37 -6.92
CA ILE A 40 2.72 2.11 -7.42
C ILE A 40 2.21 1.81 -8.84
N ALA A 41 0.91 2.02 -9.11
CA ALA A 41 0.33 1.78 -10.42
C ALA A 41 0.94 2.69 -11.50
N ALA A 42 1.27 3.94 -11.18
CA ALA A 42 1.94 4.87 -12.10
C ALA A 42 3.34 4.41 -12.53
N HIS A 43 3.95 3.50 -11.77
CA HIS A 43 5.27 2.95 -12.03
C HIS A 43 5.22 1.66 -12.86
N LEU A 44 4.05 1.08 -13.14
CA LEU A 44 3.94 -0.16 -13.90
C LEU A 44 4.53 0.02 -15.32
N PRO A 45 5.40 -0.90 -15.77
CA PRO A 45 5.92 -0.84 -17.13
C PRO A 45 4.79 -1.12 -18.12
N GLY A 46 4.76 -0.35 -19.20
CA GLY A 46 3.79 -0.51 -20.29
C GLY A 46 3.72 -1.97 -20.78
N SER A 47 2.53 -2.39 -21.21
CA SER A 47 2.25 -3.75 -21.68
C SER A 47 3.08 -4.17 -22.91
N GLU A 48 3.69 -3.22 -23.60
CA GLU A 48 4.45 -3.44 -24.84
C GLU A 48 5.91 -3.85 -24.60
N SER A 49 6.44 -3.68 -23.38
CA SER A 49 7.83 -4.03 -23.09
C SER A 49 7.96 -5.51 -22.73
N GLN A 50 8.78 -6.24 -23.49
CA GLN A 50 8.92 -7.71 -23.43
C GLN A 50 10.26 -8.18 -22.83
N SER A 51 11.01 -7.30 -22.17
CA SER A 51 12.27 -7.71 -21.55
C SER A 51 12.01 -8.50 -20.26
N GLU A 52 12.90 -9.44 -19.93
CA GLU A 52 12.87 -10.16 -18.64
C GLU A 52 12.94 -9.19 -17.44
N PHE A 53 13.64 -8.07 -17.62
CA PHE A 53 13.71 -6.99 -16.63
C PHE A 53 12.33 -6.38 -16.37
N ASP A 54 11.55 -6.08 -17.41
CA ASP A 54 10.20 -5.53 -17.27
C ASP A 54 9.22 -6.53 -16.64
N ALA A 55 9.40 -7.82 -16.92
CA ALA A 55 8.62 -8.88 -16.26
C ALA A 55 8.91 -8.92 -14.75
N GLY A 56 10.18 -8.86 -14.36
CA GLY A 56 10.60 -8.74 -12.97
C GLY A 56 10.04 -7.49 -12.29
N TYR A 57 10.17 -6.34 -12.95
CA TYR A 57 9.66 -5.07 -12.44
C TYR A 57 8.13 -5.06 -12.27
N ARG A 58 7.38 -5.61 -13.24
CA ARG A 58 5.93 -5.80 -13.13
C ARG A 58 5.57 -6.71 -11.96
N SER A 59 6.30 -7.82 -11.79
CA SER A 59 6.03 -8.76 -10.69
C SER A 59 6.23 -8.11 -9.32
N LEU A 60 7.25 -7.24 -9.19
CA LEU A 60 7.47 -6.45 -7.98
C LEU A 60 6.33 -5.46 -7.73
N ALA A 61 5.93 -4.68 -8.74
CA ALA A 61 4.84 -3.72 -8.60
C ALA A 61 3.52 -4.39 -8.21
N LEU A 62 3.19 -5.54 -8.81
CA LEU A 62 2.01 -6.32 -8.45
C LEU A 62 2.07 -6.85 -7.01
N ARG A 63 3.26 -7.28 -6.57
CA ARG A 63 3.47 -7.69 -5.18
C ARG A 63 3.26 -6.52 -4.22
N LEU A 64 3.84 -5.35 -4.50
CA LEU A 64 3.66 -4.16 -3.67
C LEU A 64 2.19 -3.73 -3.58
N LEU A 65 1.44 -3.80 -4.68
CA LEU A 65 -0.01 -3.56 -4.67
C LEU A 65 -0.75 -4.56 -3.76
N ALA A 66 -0.43 -5.85 -3.88
CA ALA A 66 -1.02 -6.88 -3.03
C ALA A 66 -0.65 -6.70 -1.54
N GLU A 67 0.55 -6.19 -1.23
CA GLU A 67 0.98 -5.87 0.13
C GLU A 67 0.16 -4.69 0.69
N VAL A 68 0.02 -3.60 -0.07
CA VAL A 68 -0.76 -2.41 0.31
C VAL A 68 -2.24 -2.73 0.52
N GLU A 69 -2.82 -3.60 -0.30
CA GLU A 69 -4.21 -4.07 -0.15
C GLU A 69 -4.42 -5.05 1.02
N GLY A 70 -3.34 -5.51 1.67
CA GLY A 70 -3.41 -6.55 2.68
C GLY A 70 -3.78 -7.93 2.13
N ALA A 71 -3.68 -8.12 0.82
CA ALA A 71 -3.82 -9.40 0.13
C ALA A 71 -2.59 -10.30 0.30
N SER A 72 -1.44 -9.71 0.65
CA SER A 72 -0.21 -10.43 1.01
C SER A 72 0.45 -9.86 2.27
N GLU A 73 1.24 -10.71 2.92
CA GLU A 73 2.02 -10.32 4.09
C GLU A 73 3.20 -9.44 3.69
N LEU A 74 3.53 -8.46 4.52
CA LEU A 74 4.75 -7.69 4.37
C LEU A 74 5.98 -8.61 4.49
N PRO A 75 7.07 -8.30 3.77
CA PRO A 75 8.33 -8.99 3.98
C PRO A 75 8.82 -8.82 5.43
N PRO A 76 9.62 -9.78 5.94
CA PRO A 76 10.23 -9.64 7.26
C PRO A 76 11.09 -8.36 7.31
N MET A 77 10.91 -7.58 8.37
CA MET A 77 11.64 -6.34 8.68
C MET A 77 12.97 -6.63 9.36
#